data_AF-A0A2E5CAF1-F1
#
_entry.id   AF-A0A2E5CAF1-F1
#
_cell.length_a   1.000
_cell.length_b   1.000
_cell.length_c   1.000
_cell.angle_alpha   90.00
_cell.angle_beta   90.00
_cell.angle_gamma   90.00
#
_symmetry.space_group_name_H-M   'P 1'
#
loop_
_entity.id
_entity.type
_entity.pdbx_description
1 polymer ?
#
loop_
_entity_poly.entity_id
_entity_poly.type
_entity_poly.pdbx_seq_one_letter_code
_entity_poly.pdbx_strand_id
1 'polypeptide(L)'
;MGIKTLIFTFICIGSAFGLPLAPHLLGEQNFEHYYGPSYPYYFKDKKFGKTVFEEQKYFNQYPYSSIGLELYDLKEFIKELNTAGLCPNEELAQHAEYIRYLYRMSALSYLSELFFMMEEESKKMNLGEVCEVSINELLNTCDPKSKDMKLFIKSSSILSRSFSPFVAPYNFDFEKYFIDWSKSNKGAVAERLLSECSDRSCLKSKDKLKKLFQQSCEQDKKLFTKICSEKDGLYGISYVEQLFHVISYGDVMKVFNDNGNARGCLARYTSVMKDRESFEPNFYRVFPLIFEYLKKEDLELGGRLFPAGSLRVFVKEGLDEIFIEKKVQIKKVTKVETKKEVELAPLAPAPIKKVLQPKKEKEKTSKKRVVVKKKPKKSHFLISAQALEEFSMDRVDIDMLKFRYDYLFNSKMLDYLEQQMPKFFSREGLEEMKNFDSLGSKKGPVPLLFIKYLIENDKHQGLFNLIDVIGDQFYVRNNIDDESIANENDFVRLEFRGDAATAFWQLSIVRD
;
A
#
# COMPACT_ATOMS: atom_id res chain seq x y z
N MET A 1 59.33 82.75 -17.31
CA MET A 1 59.73 81.81 -16.23
C MET A 1 58.46 81.42 -15.50
N GLY A 2 57.84 80.26 -15.65
CA GLY A 2 58.31 78.89 -15.80
C GLY A 2 57.63 78.11 -14.67
N ILE A 3 57.06 76.92 -14.83
CA ILE A 3 57.17 75.93 -15.91
C ILE A 3 56.10 74.87 -15.63
N LYS A 4 55.36 74.49 -16.68
CA LYS A 4 54.77 73.17 -16.94
C LYS A 4 53.54 72.77 -16.11
N THR A 5 52.32 72.70 -16.68
CA THR A 5 51.96 72.19 -18.02
C THR A 5 52.42 70.74 -18.19
N LEU A 6 51.76 69.82 -17.47
CA LEU A 6 51.80 68.36 -17.59
C LEU A 6 51.00 67.88 -16.36
N ILE A 7 49.66 67.90 -16.35
CA ILE A 7 48.81 66.80 -16.82
C ILE A 7 47.46 67.43 -17.22
N PHE A 8 47.52 68.26 -18.27
CA PHE A 8 46.43 68.37 -19.25
C PHE A 8 46.91 67.52 -20.43
N THR A 9 46.00 66.88 -21.17
CA THR A 9 46.24 66.08 -22.39
C THR A 9 47.03 64.77 -22.24
N PHE A 10 46.31 63.66 -22.02
CA PHE A 10 46.52 62.27 -22.44
C PHE A 10 45.73 61.45 -21.41
N ILE A 11 44.42 61.27 -21.54
CA ILE A 11 43.80 60.39 -22.53
C ILE A 11 42.42 60.99 -22.87
N CYS A 12 42.38 61.84 -23.89
CA CYS A 12 41.30 61.77 -24.86
C CYS A 12 41.63 60.61 -25.80
N ILE A 13 40.57 60.04 -26.38
CA ILE A 13 40.53 58.96 -27.38
C ILE A 13 40.30 57.57 -26.76
N GLY A 14 39.01 57.29 -26.60
CA GLY A 14 38.47 55.97 -26.25
C GLY A 14 36.95 55.98 -26.32
N SER A 15 36.41 56.32 -27.50
CA SER A 15 35.11 55.87 -28.03
C SER A 15 33.88 55.83 -27.10
N ALA A 16 33.01 56.82 -27.30
CA ALA A 16 31.57 56.69 -27.53
C ALA A 16 30.83 55.52 -26.86
N PHE A 17 30.00 55.83 -25.86
CA PHE A 17 28.60 55.37 -25.77
C PHE A 17 27.85 56.33 -24.83
N GLY A 18 26.85 57.04 -25.38
CA GLY A 18 25.95 57.85 -24.57
C GLY A 18 25.10 56.96 -23.68
N LEU A 19 25.29 57.06 -22.37
CA LEU A 19 24.30 56.59 -21.40
C LEU A 19 23.23 57.67 -21.28
N PRO A 20 21.95 57.37 -21.54
CA PRO A 20 20.88 58.33 -21.28
C PRO A 20 20.80 58.60 -19.78
N LEU A 21 20.82 59.89 -19.42
CA LEU A 21 20.46 60.37 -18.09
C LEU A 21 19.06 59.83 -17.75
N ALA A 22 18.94 59.19 -16.59
CA ALA A 22 17.71 58.53 -16.19
C ALA A 22 16.58 59.56 -15.95
N PRO A 23 15.35 59.30 -16.45
CA PRO A 23 14.26 60.28 -16.50
C PRO A 23 13.74 60.76 -15.13
N HIS A 24 14.09 60.07 -14.04
CA HIS A 24 13.65 60.44 -12.69
C HIS A 24 14.29 61.73 -12.15
N LEU A 25 15.34 62.25 -12.79
CA LEU A 25 16.01 63.51 -12.41
C LEU A 25 15.35 64.77 -13.00
N LEU A 26 14.40 64.63 -13.94
CA LEU A 26 13.68 65.75 -14.57
C LEU A 26 12.33 66.08 -13.90
N GLY A 27 11.92 65.34 -12.87
CA GLY A 27 10.64 65.58 -12.17
C GLY A 27 9.39 65.23 -12.99
N GLU A 28 9.53 64.61 -14.16
CA GLU A 28 8.41 64.08 -14.93
C GLU A 28 8.05 62.69 -14.40
N GLN A 29 6.84 62.55 -13.86
CA GLN A 29 6.30 61.23 -13.48
C GLN A 29 5.83 60.51 -14.74
N ASN A 30 6.19 59.23 -14.87
CA ASN A 30 5.72 58.37 -15.94
C ASN A 30 4.20 58.13 -15.76
N PHE A 31 3.38 58.64 -16.68
CA PHE A 31 1.91 58.57 -16.66
C PHE A 31 1.35 57.24 -17.18
N GLU A 32 2.18 56.25 -17.52
CA GLU A 32 1.71 54.94 -17.98
C GLU A 32 0.79 54.23 -16.98
N HIS A 33 0.79 54.64 -15.70
CA HIS A 33 -0.02 54.07 -14.64
C HIS A 33 -0.75 55.13 -13.81
N TYR A 34 -1.43 56.09 -14.46
CA TYR A 34 -2.34 56.99 -13.76
C TYR A 34 -3.63 56.24 -13.36
N TYR A 35 -3.86 56.08 -12.05
CA TYR A 35 -5.07 55.46 -11.47
C TYR A 35 -6.00 56.49 -10.81
N GLY A 36 -5.99 57.74 -11.30
CA GLY A 36 -6.94 58.75 -10.86
C GLY A 36 -8.19 58.80 -11.76
N PRO A 37 -9.18 59.62 -11.41
CA PRO A 37 -10.38 59.77 -12.21
C PRO A 37 -10.04 60.36 -13.58
N SER A 38 -10.66 59.81 -14.64
CA SER A 38 -10.44 60.23 -16.03
C SER A 38 -10.95 61.64 -16.30
N TYR A 39 -11.88 62.12 -15.46
CA TYR A 39 -12.39 63.49 -15.49
C TYR A 39 -12.14 64.20 -14.15
N PRO A 40 -11.64 65.45 -14.16
CA PRO A 40 -11.29 66.18 -12.94
C PRO A 40 -12.51 66.76 -12.20
N TYR A 41 -13.73 66.48 -12.66
CA TYR A 41 -14.95 66.99 -12.04
C TYR A 41 -15.23 66.28 -10.72
N TYR A 42 -15.34 67.07 -9.66
CA TYR A 42 -15.71 66.60 -8.33
C TYR A 42 -16.73 67.54 -7.70
N PHE A 43 -17.52 67.00 -6.80
CA PHE A 43 -18.40 67.78 -5.94
C PHE A 43 -18.14 67.41 -4.49
N LYS A 44 -18.41 68.35 -3.59
CA LYS A 44 -18.28 68.12 -2.16
C LYS A 44 -19.62 67.62 -1.64
N ASP A 45 -19.65 66.42 -1.08
CA ASP A 45 -20.84 65.90 -0.42
C ASP A 45 -21.21 66.84 0.74
N LYS A 46 -22.39 67.44 0.66
CA LYS A 46 -22.87 68.42 1.65
C LYS A 46 -23.09 67.80 3.03
N LYS A 47 -23.31 66.49 3.12
CA LYS A 47 -23.62 65.79 4.38
C LYS A 47 -22.37 65.33 5.12
N PHE A 48 -21.34 64.90 4.39
CA PHE A 48 -20.13 64.31 4.98
C PHE A 48 -18.85 65.11 4.71
N GLY A 49 -18.94 66.21 3.95
CA GLY A 49 -17.82 67.10 3.63
C GLY A 49 -16.75 66.48 2.73
N LYS A 50 -16.96 65.25 2.24
CA LYS A 50 -16.01 64.50 1.42
C LYS A 50 -16.08 64.97 -0.04
N THR A 51 -14.91 65.11 -0.65
CA THR A 51 -14.80 65.30 -2.09
C THR A 51 -15.08 63.98 -2.78
N VAL A 52 -16.10 63.93 -3.62
CA VAL A 52 -16.47 62.76 -4.41
C VAL A 52 -16.34 63.12 -5.89
N PHE A 53 -15.60 62.31 -6.63
CA PHE A 53 -15.44 62.50 -8.07
C PHE A 53 -16.71 62.06 -8.80
N GLU A 54 -17.06 62.77 -9.88
CA GLU A 54 -18.28 62.51 -10.63
C GLU A 54 -18.34 61.09 -11.20
N GLU A 55 -17.19 60.55 -11.62
CA GLU A 55 -17.08 59.15 -12.07
C GLU A 55 -17.46 58.14 -11.00
N GLN A 56 -17.13 58.38 -9.73
CA GLN A 56 -17.54 57.48 -8.64
C GLN A 56 -19.06 57.48 -8.45
N LYS A 57 -19.71 58.62 -8.67
CA LYS A 57 -21.18 58.70 -8.64
C LYS A 57 -21.78 57.93 -9.81
N TYR A 58 -21.23 58.09 -11.02
CA TYR A 58 -21.64 57.32 -12.20
C TYR A 58 -21.44 55.82 -12.02
N PHE A 59 -20.31 55.37 -11.46
CA PHE A 59 -20.05 53.96 -11.16
C PHE A 59 -21.05 53.40 -10.13
N ASN A 60 -21.31 54.15 -9.06
CA ASN A 60 -22.25 53.72 -8.01
C ASN A 60 -23.72 53.73 -8.49
N GLN A 61 -24.06 54.59 -9.45
CA GLN A 61 -25.38 54.70 -10.08
C GLN A 61 -25.48 53.92 -11.41
N TYR A 62 -24.43 53.20 -11.81
CA TYR A 62 -24.39 52.46 -13.06
C TYR A 62 -25.32 51.25 -12.96
N PRO A 63 -26.11 50.92 -14.00
CA PRO A 63 -27.08 49.83 -13.92
C PRO A 63 -26.48 48.49 -13.51
N TYR A 64 -25.18 48.27 -13.72
CA TYR A 64 -24.49 47.05 -13.28
C TYR A 64 -24.48 46.81 -11.76
N SER A 65 -24.68 47.82 -10.92
CA SER A 65 -24.91 47.61 -9.48
C SER A 65 -26.34 47.15 -9.16
N SER A 66 -27.27 47.32 -10.12
CA SER A 66 -28.69 46.95 -10.06
C SER A 66 -29.05 45.73 -10.94
N ILE A 67 -28.18 45.36 -11.89
CA ILE A 67 -28.14 44.06 -12.59
C ILE A 67 -27.64 43.07 -11.54
N GLY A 68 -28.53 42.81 -10.59
CA GLY A 68 -28.22 42.27 -9.29
C GLY A 68 -27.89 40.78 -9.29
N LEU A 69 -27.66 40.29 -8.08
CA LEU A 69 -27.61 38.88 -7.70
C LEU A 69 -28.59 37.99 -8.48
N GLU A 70 -29.75 38.49 -8.89
CA GLU A 70 -30.74 37.80 -9.73
C GLU A 70 -30.21 37.21 -11.05
N LEU A 71 -29.20 37.81 -11.71
CA LEU A 71 -28.58 37.24 -12.91
C LEU A 71 -27.56 36.13 -12.57
N TYR A 72 -26.93 36.21 -11.40
CA TYR A 72 -26.14 35.13 -10.85
C TYR A 72 -27.05 33.99 -10.37
N ASP A 73 -28.18 34.31 -9.74
CA ASP A 73 -29.24 33.37 -9.36
C ASP A 73 -29.88 32.75 -10.60
N LEU A 74 -30.03 33.48 -11.72
CA LEU A 74 -30.52 32.89 -12.97
C LEU A 74 -29.48 31.93 -13.57
N LYS A 75 -28.19 32.24 -13.46
CA LYS A 75 -27.11 31.33 -13.89
C LYS A 75 -27.04 30.09 -13.02
N GLU A 76 -27.20 30.23 -11.70
CA GLU A 76 -27.31 29.10 -10.78
C GLU A 76 -28.60 28.31 -11.01
N PHE A 77 -29.73 28.98 -11.21
CA PHE A 77 -31.02 28.38 -11.56
C PHE A 77 -30.97 27.63 -12.88
N ILE A 78 -30.36 28.17 -13.94
CA ILE A 78 -30.18 27.46 -15.23
C ILE A 78 -29.25 26.27 -15.05
N LYS A 79 -28.20 26.39 -14.22
CA LYS A 79 -27.33 25.26 -13.87
C LYS A 79 -28.09 24.20 -13.08
N GLU A 80 -28.95 24.59 -12.14
CA GLU A 80 -29.84 23.71 -11.37
C GLU A 80 -30.91 23.06 -12.25
N LEU A 81 -31.49 23.79 -13.20
CA LEU A 81 -32.49 23.29 -14.15
C LEU A 81 -31.87 22.28 -15.12
N ASN A 82 -30.68 22.59 -15.66
CA ASN A 82 -29.94 21.67 -16.53
C ASN A 82 -29.46 20.42 -15.78
N THR A 83 -29.07 20.55 -14.50
CA THR A 83 -28.70 19.40 -13.67
C THR A 83 -29.91 18.62 -13.16
N ALA A 84 -31.06 19.25 -12.93
CA ALA A 84 -32.32 18.60 -12.61
C ALA A 84 -32.91 17.85 -13.83
N GLY A 85 -32.68 18.35 -15.05
CA GLY A 85 -32.99 17.63 -16.29
C GLY A 85 -32.17 16.36 -16.47
N LEU A 86 -30.98 16.27 -15.86
CA LEU A 86 -30.11 15.09 -15.85
C LEU A 86 -30.38 14.13 -14.68
N CYS A 87 -31.06 14.58 -13.63
CA CYS A 87 -31.49 13.76 -12.50
C CYS A 87 -32.62 14.46 -11.74
N PRO A 88 -33.89 14.04 -11.91
CA PRO A 88 -35.03 14.60 -11.19
C PRO A 88 -34.90 14.46 -9.67
N ASN A 89 -35.63 15.29 -8.91
CA ASN A 89 -35.60 15.27 -7.43
C ASN A 89 -35.99 13.90 -6.86
N GLU A 90 -37.00 13.26 -7.45
CA GLU A 90 -37.47 11.96 -7.02
C GLU A 90 -36.40 10.88 -7.19
N GLU A 91 -35.76 10.82 -8.36
CA GLU A 91 -34.68 9.87 -8.67
C GLU A 91 -33.44 10.11 -7.78
N LEU A 92 -33.07 11.39 -7.58
CA LEU A 92 -31.98 11.75 -6.66
C LEU A 92 -32.29 11.30 -5.22
N ALA A 93 -33.52 11.51 -4.74
CA ALA A 93 -33.93 11.13 -3.39
C ALA A 93 -33.92 9.61 -3.20
N GLN A 94 -34.32 8.84 -4.22
CA GLN A 94 -34.30 7.38 -4.21
C GLN A 94 -32.87 6.82 -4.12
N HIS A 95 -31.89 7.48 -4.76
CA HIS A 95 -30.52 6.98 -4.87
C HIS A 95 -29.50 7.67 -3.95
N ALA A 96 -29.88 8.74 -3.25
CA ALA A 96 -28.99 9.54 -2.40
C ALA A 96 -28.19 8.69 -1.39
N GLU A 97 -28.83 7.78 -0.66
CA GLU A 97 -28.17 6.92 0.31
C GLU A 97 -27.18 5.95 -0.36
N TYR A 98 -27.51 5.43 -1.54
CA TYR A 98 -26.60 4.57 -2.27
C TYR A 98 -25.39 5.34 -2.81
N ILE A 99 -25.61 6.52 -3.38
CA ILE A 99 -24.52 7.39 -3.84
C ILE A 99 -23.58 7.73 -2.68
N ARG A 100 -24.14 8.04 -1.50
CA ARG A 100 -23.35 8.25 -0.28
C ARG A 100 -22.51 7.03 0.08
N TYR A 101 -23.10 5.84 0.02
CA TYR A 101 -22.40 4.59 0.22
C TYR A 101 -21.23 4.42 -0.78
N LEU A 102 -21.41 4.76 -2.05
CA LEU A 102 -20.35 4.66 -3.06
C LEU A 102 -19.14 5.53 -2.70
N TYR A 103 -19.36 6.75 -2.23
CA TYR A 103 -18.29 7.62 -1.76
C TYR A 103 -17.58 7.07 -0.53
N ARG A 104 -18.31 6.54 0.45
CA ARG A 104 -17.72 5.87 1.62
C ARG A 104 -16.88 4.67 1.23
N MET A 105 -17.42 3.79 0.39
CA MET A 105 -16.74 2.61 -0.13
C MET A 105 -15.44 3.00 -0.85
N SER A 106 -15.49 4.01 -1.71
CA SER A 106 -14.33 4.49 -2.46
C SER A 106 -13.26 5.08 -1.53
N ALA A 107 -13.68 5.87 -0.53
CA ALA A 107 -12.78 6.39 0.48
C ALA A 107 -12.13 5.29 1.34
N LEU A 108 -12.89 4.26 1.74
CA LEU A 108 -12.37 3.11 2.47
C LEU A 108 -11.37 2.31 1.63
N SER A 109 -11.66 2.12 0.34
CA SER A 109 -10.74 1.46 -0.59
C SER A 109 -9.42 2.24 -0.72
N TYR A 110 -9.48 3.56 -0.89
CA TYR A 110 -8.28 4.40 -0.98
C TYR A 110 -7.50 4.48 0.34
N LEU A 111 -8.18 4.49 1.49
CA LEU A 111 -7.50 4.37 2.79
C LEU A 111 -6.80 3.01 2.92
N SER A 112 -7.39 1.93 2.39
CA SER A 112 -6.74 0.62 2.40
C SER A 112 -5.49 0.58 1.52
N GLU A 113 -5.52 1.21 0.34
CA GLU A 113 -4.31 1.39 -0.49
C GLU A 113 -3.23 2.18 0.26
N LEU A 114 -3.63 3.23 0.98
CA LEU A 114 -2.69 3.99 1.79
C LEU A 114 -2.04 3.13 2.88
N PHE A 115 -2.79 2.26 3.55
CA PHE A 115 -2.22 1.32 4.53
C PHE A 115 -1.17 0.40 3.89
N PHE A 116 -1.46 -0.18 2.71
CA PHE A 116 -0.50 -1.03 2.01
C PHE A 116 0.75 -0.26 1.60
N MET A 117 0.60 0.95 1.07
CA MET A 117 1.73 1.80 0.71
C MET A 117 2.56 2.17 1.94
N MET A 118 1.92 2.51 3.07
CA MET A 118 2.62 2.83 4.31
C MET A 118 3.36 1.61 4.87
N GLU A 119 2.76 0.42 4.81
CA GLU A 119 3.40 -0.83 5.21
C GLU A 119 4.64 -1.09 4.35
N GLU A 120 4.50 -1.02 3.02
CA GLU A 120 5.59 -1.21 2.06
C GLU A 120 6.73 -0.22 2.28
N GLU A 121 6.44 1.08 2.35
CA GLU A 121 7.45 2.12 2.59
C GLU A 121 8.16 1.93 3.94
N SER A 122 7.42 1.59 5.00
CA SER A 122 8.01 1.35 6.32
C SER A 122 8.95 0.16 6.35
N LYS A 123 8.60 -0.93 5.63
CA LYS A 123 9.43 -2.12 5.46
C LYS A 123 10.67 -1.82 4.62
N LYS A 124 10.53 -1.10 3.49
CA LYS A 124 11.66 -0.66 2.65
C LYS A 124 12.62 0.28 3.40
N MET A 125 12.15 1.04 4.37
CA MET A 125 13.00 1.91 5.22
C MET A 125 13.56 1.21 6.47
N ASN A 126 13.22 -0.07 6.68
CA ASN A 126 13.60 -0.83 7.86
C ASN A 126 13.21 -0.15 9.18
N LEU A 127 12.00 0.43 9.24
CA LEU A 127 11.47 1.09 10.45
C LEU A 127 10.82 0.09 11.44
N GLY A 128 10.67 -1.17 11.03
CA GLY A 128 9.94 -2.22 11.74
C GLY A 128 8.43 -2.18 11.47
N GLU A 129 7.66 -2.88 12.29
CA GLU A 129 6.20 -2.98 12.19
C GLU A 129 5.52 -1.71 12.73
N VAL A 130 5.53 -0.62 11.94
CA VAL A 130 4.91 0.66 12.34
C VAL A 130 3.52 0.90 11.78
N CYS A 131 3.19 0.30 10.64
CA CYS A 131 1.86 0.38 10.04
C CYS A 131 1.50 -0.93 9.36
N GLU A 132 1.54 -2.03 10.12
CA GLU A 132 1.00 -3.31 9.66
C GLU A 132 -0.49 -3.33 10.06
N VAL A 133 -1.37 -3.31 9.05
CA VAL A 133 -2.82 -3.21 9.26
C VAL A 133 -3.49 -4.44 8.67
N SER A 134 -3.99 -5.31 9.55
CA SER A 134 -4.92 -6.36 9.14
C SER A 134 -6.27 -5.71 8.81
N ILE A 135 -6.56 -5.56 7.52
CA ILE A 135 -7.83 -4.99 7.04
C ILE A 135 -9.03 -5.77 7.59
N ASN A 136 -8.93 -7.10 7.66
CA ASN A 136 -9.99 -7.95 8.21
C ASN A 136 -10.24 -7.64 9.70
N GLU A 137 -9.20 -7.48 10.51
CA GLU A 137 -9.35 -7.10 11.92
C GLU A 137 -9.96 -5.70 12.05
N LEU A 138 -9.51 -4.75 11.23
CA LEU A 138 -10.04 -3.38 11.23
C LEU A 138 -11.54 -3.37 10.87
N LEU A 139 -11.94 -4.13 9.85
CA LEU A 139 -13.34 -4.29 9.43
C LEU A 139 -14.21 -4.90 10.54
N ASN A 140 -13.67 -5.80 11.36
CA ASN A 140 -14.40 -6.38 12.49
C ASN A 140 -14.69 -5.39 13.63
N THR A 141 -14.00 -4.25 13.67
CA THR A 141 -14.27 -3.17 14.63
C THR A 141 -15.40 -2.24 14.20
N CYS A 142 -15.86 -2.35 12.95
CA CYS A 142 -16.88 -1.49 12.39
C CYS A 142 -18.29 -1.90 12.83
N ASP A 143 -19.16 -0.90 13.01
CA ASP A 143 -20.58 -1.11 13.36
C ASP A 143 -21.50 -0.40 12.34
N PRO A 144 -21.65 -0.95 11.12
CA PRO A 144 -22.47 -0.35 10.07
C PRO A 144 -23.97 -0.50 10.34
N LYS A 145 -24.77 0.47 9.91
CA LYS A 145 -26.24 0.45 10.03
C LYS A 145 -26.90 -0.02 8.73
N SER A 146 -26.47 0.53 7.59
CA SER A 146 -27.06 0.26 6.28
C SER A 146 -26.81 -1.17 5.80
N LYS A 147 -27.71 -1.67 4.93
CA LYS A 147 -27.58 -2.99 4.32
C LYS A 147 -26.35 -3.07 3.40
N ASP A 148 -26.09 -2.00 2.66
CA ASP A 148 -24.99 -1.94 1.70
C ASP A 148 -23.63 -1.96 2.41
N MET A 149 -23.46 -1.18 3.48
CA MET A 149 -22.21 -1.19 4.24
C MET A 149 -22.00 -2.53 4.96
N LYS A 150 -23.05 -3.17 5.48
CA LYS A 150 -22.95 -4.53 6.05
C LYS A 150 -22.46 -5.55 5.02
N LEU A 151 -23.00 -5.49 3.80
CA LEU A 151 -22.57 -6.35 2.71
C LEU A 151 -21.11 -6.07 2.34
N PHE A 152 -20.74 -4.80 2.17
CA PHE A 152 -19.37 -4.38 1.89
C PHE A 152 -18.38 -4.92 2.92
N ILE A 153 -18.67 -4.80 4.22
CA ILE A 153 -17.78 -5.27 5.28
C ILE A 153 -17.63 -6.78 5.24
N LYS A 154 -18.73 -7.53 5.10
CA LYS A 154 -18.68 -8.99 4.97
C LYS A 154 -17.83 -9.42 3.78
N SER A 155 -18.05 -8.81 2.62
CA SER A 155 -17.33 -9.14 1.39
C SER A 155 -15.87 -8.72 1.43
N SER A 156 -15.58 -7.55 2.00
CA SER A 156 -14.21 -7.04 2.20
C SER A 156 -13.43 -7.89 3.19
N SER A 157 -14.09 -8.45 4.22
CA SER A 157 -13.47 -9.40 5.15
C SER A 157 -12.99 -10.67 4.45
N ILE A 158 -13.76 -11.16 3.46
CA ILE A 158 -13.39 -12.34 2.66
C ILE A 158 -12.27 -11.96 1.69
N LEU A 159 -12.46 -10.87 0.94
CA LEU A 159 -11.51 -10.40 -0.07
C LEU A 159 -10.14 -10.09 0.54
N SER A 160 -10.12 -9.44 1.70
CA SER A 160 -8.85 -9.05 2.34
C SER A 160 -7.97 -10.20 2.78
N ARG A 161 -8.49 -11.44 2.85
CA ARG A 161 -7.67 -12.63 3.13
C ARG A 161 -6.73 -13.00 1.99
N SER A 162 -7.01 -12.55 0.77
CA SER A 162 -6.11 -12.79 -0.39
C SER A 162 -5.01 -11.75 -0.51
N PHE A 163 -5.01 -10.71 0.32
CA PHE A 163 -4.00 -9.67 0.26
C PHE A 163 -2.70 -10.16 0.91
N SER A 164 -1.69 -10.35 0.07
CA SER A 164 -0.35 -10.72 0.53
C SER A 164 0.37 -9.51 1.12
N PRO A 165 1.02 -9.66 2.30
CA PRO A 165 1.85 -8.60 2.85
C PRO A 165 3.06 -8.33 1.95
N PHE A 166 3.56 -7.10 1.96
CA PHE A 166 4.77 -6.76 1.23
C PHE A 166 5.99 -7.46 1.85
N VAL A 167 6.85 -8.03 1.00
CA VAL A 167 8.14 -8.63 1.36
C VAL A 167 9.23 -7.99 0.50
N ALA A 168 10.22 -7.36 1.15
CA ALA A 168 11.35 -6.78 0.44
C ALA A 168 12.22 -7.90 -0.20
N PRO A 169 12.74 -7.69 -1.42
CA PRO A 169 13.69 -8.63 -2.04
C PRO A 169 14.92 -8.86 -1.15
N TYR A 170 15.52 -10.05 -1.22
CA TYR A 170 16.69 -10.42 -0.39
C TYR A 170 17.88 -9.45 -0.53
N ASN A 171 18.11 -8.93 -1.74
CA ASN A 171 19.20 -7.99 -2.06
C ASN A 171 18.80 -6.51 -1.95
N PHE A 172 17.72 -6.20 -1.23
CA PHE A 172 17.25 -4.82 -1.11
C PHE A 172 18.16 -3.97 -0.23
N ASP A 173 18.65 -2.86 -0.76
CA ASP A 173 19.48 -1.90 -0.01
C ASP A 173 18.60 -0.91 0.76
N PHE A 174 18.24 -1.28 1.98
CA PHE A 174 17.39 -0.49 2.88
C PHE A 174 17.97 0.90 3.20
N GLU A 175 19.29 1.01 3.37
CA GLU A 175 19.92 2.27 3.74
C GLU A 175 19.95 3.24 2.56
N LYS A 176 20.32 2.74 1.38
CA LYS A 176 20.24 3.55 0.15
C LYS A 176 18.81 3.99 -0.12
N TYR A 177 17.83 3.08 0.01
CA TYR A 177 16.43 3.43 -0.16
C TYR A 177 16.00 4.55 0.78
N PHE A 178 16.30 4.44 2.07
CA PHE A 178 15.97 5.46 3.06
C PHE A 178 16.60 6.82 2.71
N ILE A 179 17.86 6.85 2.27
CA ILE A 179 18.55 8.08 1.85
C ILE A 179 17.90 8.69 0.61
N ASP A 180 17.56 7.89 -0.38
CA ASP A 180 16.96 8.37 -1.63
C ASP A 180 15.51 8.82 -1.43
N TRP A 181 14.74 8.09 -0.63
CA TRP A 181 13.39 8.46 -0.23
C TRP A 181 13.38 9.74 0.59
N SER A 182 14.23 9.87 1.61
CA SER A 182 14.32 11.08 2.45
C SER A 182 14.80 12.33 1.72
N LYS A 183 15.42 12.19 0.53
CA LYS A 183 15.78 13.30 -0.36
C LYS A 183 14.64 13.66 -1.30
N SER A 184 14.03 12.66 -1.92
CA SER A 184 12.96 12.88 -2.91
C SER A 184 11.64 13.29 -2.24
N ASN A 185 11.26 12.63 -1.15
CA ASN A 185 10.03 12.81 -0.38
C ASN A 185 8.79 12.97 -1.28
N LYS A 186 8.64 12.09 -2.28
CA LYS A 186 7.52 12.12 -3.23
C LYS A 186 6.57 10.96 -2.98
N GLY A 187 5.31 11.14 -3.39
CA GLY A 187 4.28 10.11 -3.36
C GLY A 187 3.29 10.24 -2.21
N ALA A 188 2.27 9.39 -2.23
CA ALA A 188 1.14 9.42 -1.30
C ALA A 188 1.58 9.34 0.17
N VAL A 189 2.49 8.42 0.51
CA VAL A 189 3.00 8.24 1.88
C VAL A 189 3.80 9.45 2.35
N ALA A 190 4.67 10.00 1.50
CA ALA A 190 5.46 11.18 1.86
C ALA A 190 4.54 12.39 2.14
N GLU A 191 3.56 12.65 1.27
CA GLU A 191 2.59 13.73 1.45
C GLU A 191 1.70 13.52 2.68
N ARG A 192 1.29 12.27 2.94
CA ARG A 192 0.56 11.92 4.16
C ARG A 192 1.35 12.26 5.41
N LEU A 193 2.63 11.90 5.47
CA LEU A 193 3.49 12.17 6.63
C LEU A 193 3.84 13.65 6.75
N LEU A 194 4.02 14.35 5.63
CA LEU A 194 4.27 15.80 5.61
C LEU A 194 3.09 16.60 6.15
N SER A 195 1.86 16.10 6.04
CA SER A 195 0.68 16.77 6.60
C SER A 195 0.73 16.91 8.14
N GLU A 196 1.42 16.00 8.83
CA GLU A 196 1.61 16.01 10.29
C GLU A 196 2.95 16.62 10.71
N CYS A 197 3.73 17.08 9.74
CA CYS A 197 5.09 17.52 9.93
C CYS A 197 5.18 19.05 9.77
N SER A 198 5.41 19.75 10.88
CA SER A 198 5.51 21.22 10.89
C SER A 198 6.71 21.74 10.08
N ASP A 199 7.82 20.99 10.10
CA ASP A 199 9.05 21.30 9.36
C ASP A 199 9.55 20.06 8.63
N ARG A 200 9.86 20.16 7.32
CA ARG A 200 10.39 19.06 6.46
C ARG A 200 11.62 18.32 7.01
N SER A 201 12.21 18.79 8.10
CA SER A 201 13.25 18.12 8.87
C SER A 201 12.79 16.81 9.54
N CYS A 202 11.48 16.59 9.74
CA CYS A 202 10.96 15.39 10.40
C CYS A 202 11.27 14.08 9.65
N LEU A 203 11.44 14.15 8.32
CA LEU A 203 11.70 12.99 7.46
C LEU A 203 13.17 12.55 7.47
N LYS A 204 14.07 13.35 8.06
CA LYS A 204 15.53 13.08 8.06
C LYS A 204 15.98 12.15 9.18
N SER A 205 15.17 11.98 10.23
CA SER A 205 15.52 11.15 11.39
C SER A 205 14.65 9.89 11.41
N LYS A 206 15.28 8.70 11.41
CA LYS A 206 14.57 7.42 11.44
C LYS A 206 13.62 7.31 12.64
N ASP A 207 14.03 7.74 13.83
CA ASP A 207 13.19 7.65 15.03
C ASP A 207 11.96 8.58 14.98
N LYS A 208 12.15 9.80 14.47
CA LYS A 208 11.02 10.74 14.29
C LYS A 208 10.08 10.24 13.21
N LEU A 209 10.63 9.75 12.10
CA LEU A 209 9.85 9.17 11.01
C LEU A 209 9.04 7.97 11.48
N LYS A 210 9.66 7.06 12.25
CA LYS A 210 8.99 5.91 12.86
C LYS A 210 7.77 6.32 13.69
N LYS A 211 7.92 7.35 14.53
CA LYS A 211 6.80 7.90 15.33
C LYS A 211 5.71 8.50 14.45
N LEU A 212 6.08 9.24 13.41
CA LEU A 212 5.12 9.82 12.47
C LEU A 212 4.32 8.74 11.73
N PHE A 213 4.98 7.69 11.23
CA PHE A 213 4.31 6.54 10.63
C PHE A 213 3.27 5.93 11.58
N GLN A 214 3.64 5.67 12.83
CA GLN A 214 2.71 5.13 13.83
C GLN A 214 1.53 6.08 14.08
N GLN A 215 1.79 7.37 14.26
CA GLN A 215 0.75 8.36 14.52
C GLN A 215 -0.23 8.50 13.34
N SER A 216 0.29 8.64 12.12
CA SER A 216 -0.52 8.73 10.91
C SER A 216 -1.34 7.46 10.68
N CYS A 217 -0.73 6.29 10.87
CA CYS A 217 -1.41 5.01 10.72
C CYS A 217 -2.59 4.88 11.70
N GLU A 218 -2.40 5.25 12.97
CA GLU A 218 -3.47 5.19 13.98
C GLU A 218 -4.58 6.22 13.74
N GLN A 219 -4.26 7.40 13.21
CA GLN A 219 -5.27 8.37 12.78
C GLN A 219 -6.10 7.83 11.62
N ASP A 220 -5.44 7.25 10.61
CA ASP A 220 -6.09 6.74 9.42
C ASP A 220 -6.93 5.50 9.74
N LYS A 221 -6.49 4.63 10.67
CA LYS A 221 -7.31 3.53 11.22
C LYS A 221 -8.58 4.05 11.88
N LYS A 222 -8.48 5.09 12.72
CA LYS A 222 -9.65 5.70 13.37
C LYS A 222 -10.62 6.30 12.35
N LEU A 223 -10.09 6.96 11.32
CA LEU A 223 -10.89 7.52 10.24
C LEU A 223 -11.59 6.41 9.45
N PHE A 224 -10.86 5.34 9.11
CA PHE A 224 -11.42 4.14 8.48
C PHE A 224 -12.57 3.56 9.31
N THR A 225 -12.36 3.32 10.61
CA THR A 225 -13.39 2.79 11.52
C THR A 225 -14.62 3.71 11.61
N LYS A 226 -14.41 5.03 11.60
CA LYS A 226 -15.49 6.03 11.61
C LYS A 226 -16.35 5.94 10.34
N ILE A 227 -15.72 5.79 9.18
CA ILE A 227 -16.40 5.72 7.87
C ILE A 227 -17.13 4.39 7.69
N CYS A 228 -16.49 3.26 7.98
CA CYS A 228 -17.14 1.95 7.86
C CYS A 228 -18.29 1.76 8.87
N SER A 229 -18.25 2.46 10.00
CA SER A 229 -19.35 2.50 10.97
C SER A 229 -20.43 3.55 10.65
N GLU A 230 -20.30 4.24 9.51
CA GLU A 230 -21.24 5.28 9.05
C GLU A 230 -21.42 6.45 10.05
N LYS A 231 -20.38 6.72 10.85
CA LYS A 231 -20.31 7.83 11.83
C LYS A 231 -19.54 9.03 11.25
N ASP A 232 -19.31 9.02 9.96
CA ASP A 232 -18.61 10.05 9.20
C ASP A 232 -19.54 11.17 8.72
N GLY A 233 -18.95 12.33 8.44
CA GLY A 233 -19.60 13.45 7.78
C GLY A 233 -19.35 13.47 6.27
N LEU A 234 -18.96 12.34 5.66
CA LEU A 234 -18.72 12.28 4.22
C LEU A 234 -20.05 12.18 3.49
N TYR A 235 -20.15 12.95 2.42
CA TYR A 235 -21.25 12.91 1.48
C TYR A 235 -20.71 12.68 0.08
N GLY A 236 -20.44 13.75 -0.67
CA GLY A 236 -19.95 13.68 -2.05
C GLY A 236 -18.43 13.71 -2.17
N ILE A 237 -17.71 14.05 -1.09
CA ILE A 237 -16.26 14.29 -1.10
C ILE A 237 -15.90 15.18 -2.30
N SER A 238 -16.64 16.28 -2.46
CA SER A 238 -16.63 17.10 -3.69
C SER A 238 -15.26 17.70 -4.00
N TYR A 239 -14.41 17.80 -2.98
CA TYR A 239 -13.04 18.27 -3.07
C TYR A 239 -12.03 17.21 -3.58
N VAL A 240 -12.46 15.96 -3.85
CA VAL A 240 -11.63 14.91 -4.48
C VAL A 240 -12.30 14.39 -5.75
N GLU A 241 -12.00 15.02 -6.88
CA GLU A 241 -12.59 14.70 -8.19
C GLU A 241 -12.28 13.26 -8.66
N GLN A 242 -11.16 12.69 -8.21
CA GLN A 242 -10.75 11.33 -8.58
C GLN A 242 -11.77 10.28 -8.08
N LEU A 243 -12.38 10.48 -6.91
CA LEU A 243 -13.40 9.54 -6.43
C LEU A 243 -14.67 9.61 -7.28
N PHE A 244 -15.06 10.80 -7.75
CA PHE A 244 -16.14 10.92 -8.73
C PHE A 244 -15.82 10.15 -10.01
N HIS A 245 -14.59 10.26 -10.51
CA HIS A 245 -14.15 9.51 -11.70
C HIS A 245 -14.24 8.00 -11.46
N VAL A 246 -13.66 7.50 -10.36
CA VAL A 246 -13.70 6.08 -9.99
C VAL A 246 -15.13 5.55 -9.94
N ILE A 247 -16.04 6.26 -9.29
CA ILE A 247 -17.44 5.84 -9.16
C ILE A 247 -18.15 5.90 -10.52
N SER A 248 -18.02 7.02 -11.24
CA SER A 248 -18.77 7.26 -12.49
C SER A 248 -18.44 6.30 -13.62
N TYR A 249 -17.23 5.74 -13.64
CA TYR A 249 -16.79 4.75 -14.63
C TYR A 249 -16.88 3.31 -14.11
N GLY A 250 -17.23 3.09 -12.84
CA GLY A 250 -17.35 1.76 -12.26
C GLY A 250 -18.68 1.08 -12.55
N ASP A 251 -18.69 -0.26 -12.48
CA ASP A 251 -19.90 -1.08 -12.65
C ASP A 251 -21.00 -0.78 -11.62
N VAL A 252 -20.62 -0.18 -10.49
CA VAL A 252 -21.54 0.29 -9.43
C VAL A 252 -22.65 1.20 -9.93
N MET A 253 -22.44 1.90 -11.06
CA MET A 253 -23.42 2.78 -11.69
C MET A 253 -24.63 2.01 -12.23
N LYS A 254 -24.46 0.74 -12.65
CA LYS A 254 -25.55 -0.11 -13.17
C LYS A 254 -26.68 -0.31 -12.14
N VAL A 255 -26.37 -0.21 -10.85
CA VAL A 255 -27.36 -0.41 -9.77
C VAL A 255 -28.47 0.64 -9.80
N PHE A 256 -28.21 1.85 -10.30
CA PHE A 256 -29.17 2.96 -10.27
C PHE A 256 -29.23 3.74 -11.59
N ASN A 257 -28.88 3.08 -12.69
CA ASN A 257 -28.91 3.67 -14.03
C ASN A 257 -30.11 3.22 -14.87
N ASP A 258 -31.25 2.95 -14.22
CA ASP A 258 -32.43 2.40 -14.90
C ASP A 258 -32.96 3.37 -15.97
N ASN A 259 -32.86 4.69 -15.73
CA ASN A 259 -33.29 5.74 -16.66
C ASN A 259 -32.14 6.41 -17.45
N GLY A 260 -30.90 5.91 -17.33
CA GLY A 260 -29.73 6.55 -17.97
C GLY A 260 -29.18 7.80 -17.24
N ASN A 261 -29.76 8.16 -16.10
CA ASN A 261 -29.47 9.40 -15.36
C ASN A 261 -28.38 9.26 -14.29
N ALA A 262 -27.80 8.07 -14.07
CA ALA A 262 -26.98 7.80 -12.89
C ALA A 262 -25.78 8.75 -12.73
N ARG A 263 -25.08 9.08 -13.82
CA ARG A 263 -23.94 10.02 -13.79
C ARG A 263 -24.40 11.45 -13.46
N GLY A 264 -25.57 11.84 -13.96
CA GLY A 264 -26.22 13.11 -13.61
C GLY A 264 -26.58 13.16 -12.13
N CYS A 265 -27.16 12.08 -11.60
CA CYS A 265 -27.51 11.96 -10.19
C CYS A 265 -26.28 12.00 -9.28
N LEU A 266 -25.20 11.31 -9.66
CA LEU A 266 -23.92 11.38 -8.94
C LEU A 266 -23.39 12.81 -8.88
N ALA A 267 -23.33 13.50 -10.03
CA ALA A 267 -22.81 14.88 -10.11
C ALA A 267 -23.68 15.85 -9.30
N ARG A 268 -25.00 15.71 -9.41
CA ARG A 268 -25.97 16.54 -8.68
C ARG A 268 -25.88 16.31 -7.17
N TYR A 269 -25.81 15.05 -6.73
CA TYR A 269 -25.63 14.71 -5.32
C TYR A 269 -24.38 15.37 -4.74
N THR A 270 -23.24 15.27 -5.44
CA THR A 270 -21.97 15.85 -5.01
C THR A 270 -22.03 17.37 -4.96
N SER A 271 -22.73 18.03 -5.89
CA SER A 271 -22.94 19.47 -5.86
C SER A 271 -23.82 19.92 -4.69
N VAL A 272 -24.95 19.23 -4.45
CA VAL A 272 -25.93 19.60 -3.42
C VAL A 272 -25.40 19.34 -2.01
N MET A 273 -24.59 18.30 -1.82
CA MET A 273 -24.08 17.92 -0.50
C MET A 273 -22.75 18.58 -0.14
N LYS A 274 -22.15 19.37 -1.04
CA LYS A 274 -20.86 20.02 -0.85
C LYS A 274 -20.76 20.83 0.44
N ASP A 275 -21.80 21.57 0.81
CA ASP A 275 -21.78 22.41 2.02
C ASP A 275 -22.03 21.63 3.32
N ARG A 276 -22.43 20.35 3.22
CA ARG A 276 -22.71 19.48 4.37
C ARG A 276 -21.55 18.54 4.69
N GLU A 277 -20.58 18.40 3.79
CA GLU A 277 -19.50 17.44 3.94
C GLU A 277 -18.39 17.92 4.87
N SER A 278 -17.89 17.01 5.70
CA SER A 278 -16.71 17.27 6.53
C SER A 278 -15.47 17.27 5.65
N PHE A 279 -14.71 18.37 5.64
CA PHE A 279 -13.44 18.43 4.94
C PHE A 279 -12.38 17.60 5.66
N GLU A 280 -11.86 16.57 4.97
CA GLU A 280 -10.75 15.74 5.42
C GLU A 280 -9.48 16.09 4.62
N PRO A 281 -8.51 16.83 5.19
CA PRO A 281 -7.33 17.32 4.47
C PRO A 281 -6.49 16.21 3.84
N ASN A 282 -6.44 15.04 4.47
CA ASN A 282 -5.67 13.89 3.99
C ASN A 282 -6.23 13.36 2.67
N PHE A 283 -7.55 13.35 2.50
CA PHE A 283 -8.16 12.89 1.25
C PHE A 283 -7.79 13.83 0.10
N TYR A 284 -7.89 15.14 0.33
CA TYR A 284 -7.53 16.15 -0.67
C TYR A 284 -6.08 16.02 -1.17
N ARG A 285 -5.14 15.76 -0.26
CA ARG A 285 -3.70 15.69 -0.60
C ARG A 285 -3.26 14.32 -1.12
N VAL A 286 -3.79 13.25 -0.53
CA VAL A 286 -3.24 11.89 -0.71
C VAL A 286 -3.98 11.12 -1.78
N PHE A 287 -5.31 11.23 -1.88
CA PHE A 287 -6.09 10.42 -2.82
C PHE A 287 -5.76 10.69 -4.30
N PRO A 288 -5.48 11.94 -4.73
CA PRO A 288 -5.01 12.18 -6.10
C PRO A 288 -3.71 11.42 -6.42
N LEU A 289 -2.81 11.29 -5.45
CA LEU A 289 -1.53 10.60 -5.63
C LEU A 289 -1.71 9.08 -5.68
N ILE A 290 -2.66 8.55 -4.90
CA ILE A 290 -3.04 7.14 -4.97
C ILE A 290 -3.65 6.84 -6.35
N PHE A 291 -4.56 7.70 -6.84
CA PHE A 291 -5.16 7.54 -8.16
C PHE A 291 -4.11 7.50 -9.27
N GLU A 292 -3.17 8.45 -9.27
CA GLU A 292 -2.08 8.50 -10.26
C GLU A 292 -1.15 7.29 -10.15
N TYR A 293 -0.87 6.81 -8.93
CA TYR A 293 -0.10 5.59 -8.72
C TYR A 293 -0.82 4.36 -9.31
N LEU A 294 -2.10 4.14 -8.95
CA LEU A 294 -2.87 3.00 -9.45
C LEU A 294 -2.96 3.02 -10.98
N LYS A 295 -3.18 4.21 -11.56
CA LYS A 295 -3.21 4.39 -13.01
C LYS A 295 -1.87 4.08 -13.67
N LYS A 296 -0.76 4.50 -13.07
CA LYS A 296 0.59 4.29 -13.61
C LYS A 296 1.00 2.82 -13.56
N GLU A 297 0.63 2.12 -12.49
CA GLU A 297 0.93 0.69 -12.30
C GLU A 297 -0.08 -0.24 -12.99
N ASP A 298 -1.02 0.32 -13.77
CA ASP A 298 -2.09 -0.42 -14.48
C ASP A 298 -2.92 -1.30 -13.54
N LEU A 299 -3.19 -0.80 -12.32
CA LEU A 299 -4.01 -1.43 -11.31
C LEU A 299 -5.45 -0.90 -11.37
N GLU A 300 -6.38 -1.62 -10.71
CA GLU A 300 -7.76 -1.16 -10.60
C GLU A 300 -7.85 0.21 -9.91
N LEU A 301 -8.35 1.22 -10.64
CA LEU A 301 -8.42 2.61 -10.15
C LEU A 301 -9.27 2.79 -8.89
N GLY A 302 -10.19 1.86 -8.62
CA GLY A 302 -10.98 1.85 -7.39
C GLY A 302 -10.20 1.42 -6.14
N GLY A 303 -9.04 0.80 -6.30
CA GLY A 303 -8.31 0.12 -5.23
C GLY A 303 -8.90 -1.26 -4.91
N ARG A 304 -8.14 -2.06 -4.16
CA ARG A 304 -8.38 -3.49 -3.93
C ARG A 304 -9.67 -3.82 -3.20
N LEU A 305 -10.23 -2.90 -2.41
CA LEU A 305 -11.51 -3.14 -1.72
C LEU A 305 -12.72 -2.70 -2.53
N PHE A 306 -12.56 -1.91 -3.59
CA PHE A 306 -13.67 -1.43 -4.40
C PHE A 306 -14.54 -2.55 -4.97
N PRO A 307 -13.99 -3.68 -5.48
CA PRO A 307 -14.79 -4.80 -5.96
C PRO A 307 -15.71 -5.41 -4.90
N ALA A 308 -15.32 -5.39 -3.62
CA ALA A 308 -16.17 -5.92 -2.54
C ALA A 308 -17.46 -5.12 -2.38
N GLY A 309 -17.45 -3.83 -2.76
CA GLY A 309 -18.63 -2.97 -2.69
C GLY A 309 -19.42 -2.87 -3.98
N SER A 310 -18.86 -3.30 -5.12
CA SER A 310 -19.60 -3.47 -6.37
C SER A 310 -20.52 -4.69 -6.38
N LEU A 311 -20.45 -5.53 -5.34
CA LEU A 311 -21.24 -6.75 -5.24
C LEU A 311 -22.76 -6.54 -5.22
N ARG A 312 -23.21 -5.32 -4.91
CA ARG A 312 -24.63 -4.96 -5.02
C ARG A 312 -25.16 -5.10 -6.45
N VAL A 313 -24.31 -4.98 -7.47
CA VAL A 313 -24.67 -5.27 -8.87
C VAL A 313 -25.19 -6.70 -8.99
N PHE A 314 -24.45 -7.69 -8.46
CA PHE A 314 -24.87 -9.09 -8.50
C PHE A 314 -26.12 -9.37 -7.66
N VAL A 315 -26.27 -8.70 -6.52
CA VAL A 315 -27.51 -8.80 -5.72
C VAL A 315 -28.72 -8.26 -6.48
N LYS A 316 -28.58 -7.14 -7.22
CA LYS A 316 -29.65 -6.58 -8.07
C LYS A 316 -30.03 -7.55 -9.20
N GLU A 317 -29.05 -8.25 -9.76
CA GLU A 317 -29.25 -9.26 -10.80
C GLU A 317 -29.74 -10.63 -10.26
N GLY A 318 -30.03 -10.75 -8.95
CA GLY A 318 -30.57 -11.96 -8.34
C GLY A 318 -29.55 -13.05 -8.00
N LEU A 319 -28.27 -12.68 -7.86
CA LEU A 319 -27.16 -13.58 -7.55
C LEU A 319 -26.69 -13.45 -6.08
N ASP A 320 -27.63 -13.24 -5.17
CA ASP A 320 -27.37 -13.08 -3.74
C ASP A 320 -26.83 -14.36 -3.06
N GLU A 321 -27.13 -15.54 -3.63
CA GLU A 321 -26.74 -16.84 -3.07
C GLU A 321 -25.25 -17.23 -3.28
N ILE A 322 -24.49 -16.51 -4.11
CA ILE A 322 -23.08 -16.87 -4.42
C ILE A 322 -22.16 -16.74 -3.18
N PHE A 323 -22.52 -15.89 -2.22
CA PHE A 323 -21.67 -15.52 -1.06
C PHE A 323 -22.13 -16.11 0.28
N ILE A 324 -22.97 -17.14 0.25
CA ILE A 324 -23.27 -17.94 1.42
C ILE A 324 -22.14 -18.98 1.54
N GLU A 325 -21.24 -18.79 2.50
CA GLU A 325 -20.36 -19.88 2.94
C GLU A 325 -21.26 -21.08 3.22
N LYS A 326 -21.14 -22.13 2.38
CA LYS A 326 -21.90 -23.36 2.52
C LYS A 326 -21.55 -23.90 3.90
N LYS A 327 -22.39 -23.61 4.90
CA LYS A 327 -22.21 -24.12 6.26
C LYS A 327 -22.18 -25.63 6.12
N VAL A 328 -20.99 -26.22 6.19
CA VAL A 328 -20.83 -27.66 6.27
C VAL A 328 -21.61 -28.04 7.52
N GLN A 329 -22.75 -28.67 7.34
CA GLN A 329 -23.52 -29.20 8.45
C GLN A 329 -22.66 -30.29 9.08
N ILE A 330 -21.91 -29.92 10.12
CA ILE A 330 -21.32 -30.89 11.02
C ILE A 330 -22.52 -31.63 11.61
N LYS A 331 -22.78 -32.85 11.10
CA LYS A 331 -23.70 -33.78 11.75
C LYS A 331 -23.23 -33.87 13.20
N LYS A 332 -24.04 -33.35 14.13
CA LYS A 332 -23.82 -33.56 15.56
C LYS A 332 -23.71 -35.07 15.76
N VAL A 333 -22.49 -35.56 15.96
CA VAL A 333 -22.29 -36.90 16.51
C VAL A 333 -22.87 -36.84 17.91
N THR A 334 -23.98 -37.53 18.11
CA THR A 334 -24.60 -37.72 19.40
C THR A 334 -23.54 -38.26 20.35
N LYS A 335 -23.16 -37.45 21.33
CA LYS A 335 -22.21 -37.82 22.38
C LYS A 335 -22.85 -38.97 23.15
N VAL A 336 -22.35 -40.19 22.95
CA VAL A 336 -22.61 -41.30 23.86
C VAL A 336 -21.89 -40.96 25.17
N GLU A 337 -22.65 -40.91 26.27
CA GLU A 337 -22.12 -40.73 27.61
C GLU A 337 -21.19 -41.90 27.97
N THR A 338 -19.89 -41.64 27.94
CA THR A 338 -18.91 -42.55 28.54
C THR A 338 -18.70 -42.14 30.00
N LYS A 339 -18.90 -43.13 30.88
CA LYS A 339 -18.80 -43.10 32.34
C LYS A 339 -17.55 -42.37 32.84
N LYS A 340 -17.74 -41.66 33.96
CA LYS A 340 -16.69 -41.14 34.84
C LYS A 340 -15.73 -42.26 35.25
N GLU A 341 -14.43 -42.03 35.06
CA GLU A 341 -13.39 -42.75 35.80
C GLU A 341 -12.24 -41.78 36.16
N VAL A 342 -12.14 -41.55 37.47
CA VAL A 342 -10.98 -41.25 38.33
C VAL A 342 -10.04 -40.07 37.99
N GLU A 343 -10.10 -39.06 38.86
CA GLU A 343 -9.08 -38.03 39.04
C GLU A 343 -7.74 -38.65 39.50
N LEU A 344 -6.66 -38.31 38.79
CA LEU A 344 -5.29 -38.41 39.31
C LEU A 344 -4.74 -37.00 39.49
N ALA A 345 -4.36 -36.72 40.74
CA ALA A 345 -3.80 -35.46 41.21
C ALA A 345 -2.48 -35.09 40.51
N PRO A 346 -2.15 -33.78 40.44
CA PRO A 346 -0.98 -33.29 39.72
C PRO A 346 0.33 -33.55 40.48
N LEU A 347 1.27 -34.24 39.82
CA LEU A 347 2.69 -34.21 40.20
C LEU A 347 3.36 -32.99 39.56
N ALA A 348 3.51 -31.92 40.34
CA ALA A 348 4.47 -30.84 40.08
C ALA A 348 5.90 -31.33 40.43
N PRO A 349 7.00 -30.69 39.97
CA PRO A 349 7.33 -29.34 40.41
C PRO A 349 7.97 -28.40 39.37
N ALA A 350 7.78 -27.10 39.61
CA ALA A 350 8.38 -25.98 38.89
C ALA A 350 9.92 -25.96 39.01
N PRO A 351 10.65 -25.56 37.94
CA PRO A 351 12.08 -25.31 38.03
C PRO A 351 12.38 -23.96 38.71
N ILE A 352 12.82 -24.08 39.96
CA ILE A 352 13.77 -23.29 40.75
C ILE A 352 14.30 -21.99 40.09
N LYS A 353 14.01 -20.86 40.75
CA LYS A 353 14.71 -19.56 40.63
C LYS A 353 16.22 -19.75 40.82
N LYS A 354 17.03 -19.48 39.79
CA LYS A 354 18.44 -19.12 39.99
C LYS A 354 18.58 -17.61 40.11
N VAL A 355 18.77 -17.16 41.34
CA VAL A 355 19.35 -15.86 41.68
C VAL A 355 20.78 -15.86 41.16
N LEU A 356 21.05 -15.12 40.08
CA LEU A 356 22.41 -14.78 39.68
C LEU A 356 22.73 -13.39 40.26
N GLN A 357 23.64 -13.38 41.23
CA GLN A 357 24.27 -12.17 41.75
C GLN A 357 25.00 -11.41 40.62
N PRO A 358 25.05 -10.07 40.68
CA PRO A 358 25.77 -9.28 39.70
C PRO A 358 27.28 -9.51 39.85
N LYS A 359 27.90 -10.05 38.80
CA LYS A 359 29.36 -10.21 38.72
C LYS A 359 29.95 -8.90 38.21
N LYS A 360 30.81 -8.29 39.05
CA LYS A 360 31.59 -7.07 38.80
C LYS A 360 32.12 -6.98 37.36
N GLU A 361 31.92 -5.82 36.74
CA GLU A 361 32.65 -5.38 35.57
C GLU A 361 34.15 -5.49 35.80
N LYS A 362 34.84 -6.15 34.87
CA LYS A 362 36.26 -5.96 34.64
C LYS A 362 36.40 -5.38 33.25
N GLU A 363 36.94 -4.16 33.19
CA GLU A 363 37.42 -3.52 31.98
C GLU A 363 38.23 -4.52 31.15
N LYS A 364 37.85 -4.69 29.88
CA LYS A 364 38.70 -5.33 28.89
C LYS A 364 38.99 -4.33 27.78
N THR A 365 40.23 -3.85 27.84
CA THR A 365 41.01 -3.19 26.81
C THR A 365 40.71 -3.74 25.41
N SER A 366 40.35 -2.84 24.49
CA SER A 366 40.08 -3.15 23.09
C SER A 366 41.37 -3.54 22.36
N LYS A 367 41.54 -4.83 22.08
CA LYS A 367 42.41 -5.27 20.97
C LYS A 367 41.54 -5.37 19.72
N LYS A 368 41.87 -4.56 18.69
CA LYS A 368 41.29 -4.67 17.34
C LYS A 368 41.42 -6.12 16.87
N ARG A 369 40.28 -6.80 16.74
CA ARG A 369 40.22 -8.17 16.23
C ARG A 369 40.23 -8.09 14.71
N VAL A 370 41.34 -8.53 14.11
CA VAL A 370 41.41 -8.80 12.67
C VAL A 370 40.34 -9.86 12.37
N VAL A 371 39.34 -9.51 11.56
CA VAL A 371 38.27 -10.41 11.14
C VAL A 371 38.85 -11.36 10.10
N VAL A 372 39.26 -12.54 10.54
CA VAL A 372 39.49 -13.67 9.63
C VAL A 372 38.12 -14.06 9.08
N LYS A 373 37.88 -13.85 7.78
CA LYS A 373 36.68 -14.35 7.09
C LYS A 373 36.62 -15.87 7.29
N LYS A 374 35.69 -16.35 8.12
CA LYS A 374 35.41 -17.79 8.24
C LYS A 374 34.93 -18.27 6.88
N LYS A 375 35.52 -19.36 6.37
CA LYS A 375 35.00 -20.01 5.15
C LYS A 375 33.53 -20.38 5.38
N PRO A 376 32.65 -20.16 4.38
CA PRO A 376 31.24 -20.53 4.47
C PRO A 376 31.11 -22.04 4.74
N LYS A 377 30.16 -22.40 5.61
CA LYS A 377 29.88 -23.80 5.96
C LYS A 377 29.06 -24.41 4.82
N LYS A 378 29.56 -25.48 4.20
CA LYS A 378 28.83 -26.25 3.18
C LYS A 378 27.83 -27.21 3.83
N SER A 379 26.67 -27.40 3.21
CA SER A 379 25.72 -28.44 3.57
C SER A 379 26.26 -29.84 3.24
N HIS A 380 25.72 -30.85 3.90
CA HIS A 380 26.04 -32.24 3.59
C HIS A 380 25.57 -32.65 2.20
N PHE A 381 24.48 -32.05 1.70
CA PHE A 381 24.05 -32.22 0.32
C PHE A 381 25.16 -31.80 -0.67
N LEU A 382 25.70 -30.59 -0.52
CA LEU A 382 26.75 -30.07 -1.39
C LEU A 382 28.07 -30.86 -1.28
N ILE A 383 28.40 -31.34 -0.08
CA ILE A 383 29.56 -32.22 0.13
C ILE A 383 29.37 -33.55 -0.62
N SER A 384 28.15 -34.09 -0.61
CA SER A 384 27.82 -35.34 -1.30
C SER A 384 27.84 -35.18 -2.82
N ALA A 385 27.36 -34.04 -3.34
CA ALA A 385 27.42 -33.70 -4.76
C ALA A 385 28.88 -33.62 -5.24
N GLN A 386 29.73 -32.90 -4.51
CA GLN A 386 31.16 -32.80 -4.81
C GLN A 386 31.87 -34.15 -4.74
N ALA A 387 31.49 -35.02 -3.80
CA ALA A 387 32.05 -36.36 -3.71
C ALA A 387 31.64 -37.25 -4.90
N LEU A 388 30.40 -37.14 -5.40
CA LEU A 388 29.96 -37.87 -6.60
C LEU A 388 30.87 -37.54 -7.79
N GLU A 389 31.18 -36.25 -7.99
CA GLU A 389 32.06 -35.77 -9.07
C GLU A 389 33.52 -36.17 -8.85
N GLU A 390 34.07 -35.86 -7.67
CA GLU A 390 35.49 -36.07 -7.33
C GLU A 390 35.87 -37.55 -7.42
N PHE A 391 34.99 -38.45 -6.98
CA PHE A 391 35.23 -39.89 -6.99
C PHE A 391 34.57 -40.60 -8.19
N SER A 392 33.92 -39.85 -9.10
CA SER A 392 33.24 -40.38 -10.29
C SER A 392 32.25 -41.53 -10.01
N MET A 393 31.54 -41.44 -8.90
CA MET A 393 30.53 -42.42 -8.49
C MET A 393 29.24 -42.27 -9.32
N ASP A 394 28.51 -43.37 -9.50
CA ASP A 394 27.21 -43.32 -10.21
C ASP A 394 26.06 -42.85 -9.29
N ARG A 395 26.21 -43.07 -7.98
CA ARG A 395 25.23 -42.69 -6.96
C ARG A 395 25.90 -42.43 -5.61
N VAL A 396 25.45 -41.41 -4.89
CA VAL A 396 25.82 -41.12 -3.51
C VAL A 396 24.56 -40.96 -2.66
N ASP A 397 24.42 -41.81 -1.64
CA ASP A 397 23.33 -41.69 -0.65
C ASP A 397 23.65 -40.59 0.35
N ILE A 398 22.71 -39.68 0.57
CA ILE A 398 22.87 -38.57 1.52
C ILE A 398 22.62 -39.08 2.94
N ASP A 399 23.51 -38.73 3.88
CA ASP A 399 23.30 -38.99 5.30
C ASP A 399 22.15 -38.13 5.81
N MET A 400 20.96 -38.74 5.92
CA MET A 400 19.72 -38.05 6.30
C MET A 400 19.78 -37.44 7.70
N LEU A 401 20.60 -38.00 8.61
CA LEU A 401 20.79 -37.43 9.95
C LEU A 401 21.58 -36.11 9.88
N LYS A 402 22.62 -36.05 9.05
CA LYS A 402 23.37 -34.80 8.84
C LYS A 402 22.57 -33.80 8.03
N PHE A 403 21.86 -34.25 7.00
CA PHE A 403 20.98 -33.42 6.18
C PHE A 403 19.91 -32.72 7.01
N ARG A 404 19.40 -33.37 8.06
CA ARG A 404 18.48 -32.75 9.03
C ARG A 404 19.04 -31.46 9.65
N TYR A 405 20.34 -31.42 9.93
CA TYR A 405 20.99 -30.27 10.55
C TYR A 405 21.63 -29.27 9.58
N ASP A 406 21.54 -29.50 8.27
CA ASP A 406 22.05 -28.57 7.26
C ASP A 406 21.26 -27.25 7.24
N TYR A 407 19.96 -27.33 7.52
CA TYR A 407 19.07 -26.19 7.64
C TYR A 407 18.02 -26.47 8.72
N LEU A 408 17.72 -25.49 9.58
CA LEU A 408 16.73 -25.63 10.64
C LEU A 408 15.60 -24.63 10.42
N PHE A 409 14.39 -25.14 10.20
CA PHE A 409 13.21 -24.30 10.07
C PHE A 409 12.90 -23.61 11.40
N ASN A 410 12.64 -22.30 11.37
CA ASN A 410 12.11 -21.59 12.52
C ASN A 410 10.58 -21.79 12.62
N SER A 411 9.99 -21.58 13.80
CA SER A 411 8.55 -21.83 14.02
C SER A 411 7.64 -21.01 13.10
N LYS A 412 7.94 -19.72 12.89
CA LYS A 412 7.15 -18.85 12.00
C LYS A 412 7.18 -19.33 10.54
N MET A 413 8.31 -19.87 10.10
CA MET A 413 8.50 -20.40 8.76
C MET A 413 7.77 -21.74 8.58
N LEU A 414 7.75 -22.60 9.61
CA LEU A 414 6.92 -23.80 9.61
C LEU A 414 5.44 -23.44 9.50
N ASP A 415 4.95 -22.49 10.31
CA ASP A 415 3.55 -22.05 10.27
C ASP A 415 3.17 -21.51 8.87
N TYR A 416 4.05 -20.74 8.24
CA TYR A 416 3.85 -20.25 6.87
C TYR A 416 3.80 -21.40 5.85
N LEU A 417 4.77 -22.33 5.92
CA LEU A 417 4.83 -23.47 5.01
C LEU A 417 3.62 -24.41 5.21
N GLU A 418 3.13 -24.58 6.43
CA GLU A 418 1.94 -25.41 6.67
C GLU A 418 0.67 -24.81 6.05
N GLN A 419 0.54 -23.48 6.02
CA GLN A 419 -0.62 -22.81 5.44
C GLN A 419 -0.59 -22.78 3.90
N GLN A 420 0.58 -22.54 3.31
CA GLN A 420 0.69 -22.29 1.87
C GLN A 420 0.99 -23.55 1.05
N MET A 421 1.79 -24.47 1.59
CA MET A 421 2.33 -25.60 0.83
C MET A 421 1.32 -26.68 0.40
N PRO A 422 0.17 -26.91 1.07
CA PRO A 422 -0.76 -27.97 0.66
C PRO A 422 -1.20 -27.91 -0.80
N LYS A 423 -1.30 -26.71 -1.39
CA LYS A 423 -1.60 -26.56 -2.82
C LYS A 423 -0.45 -27.02 -3.71
N PHE A 424 0.80 -26.76 -3.32
CA PHE A 424 2.01 -27.02 -4.09
C PHE A 424 2.44 -28.49 -4.11
N PHE A 425 2.04 -29.29 -3.11
CA PHE A 425 2.27 -30.75 -3.13
C PHE A 425 0.99 -31.56 -3.36
N SER A 426 -0.11 -30.89 -3.70
CA SER A 426 -1.28 -31.58 -4.25
C SER A 426 -0.94 -32.14 -5.63
N ARG A 427 -1.58 -33.24 -6.02
CA ARG A 427 -1.37 -33.84 -7.34
C ARG A 427 -1.67 -32.85 -8.46
N GLU A 428 -2.79 -32.13 -8.37
CA GLU A 428 -3.21 -31.13 -9.36
C GLU A 428 -2.18 -30.00 -9.50
N GLY A 429 -1.69 -29.46 -8.37
CA GLY A 429 -0.69 -28.39 -8.40
C GLY A 429 0.66 -28.84 -8.97
N LEU A 430 1.08 -30.08 -8.68
CA LEU A 430 2.30 -30.65 -9.26
C LEU A 430 2.16 -30.93 -10.76
N GLU A 431 0.98 -31.39 -11.21
CA GLU A 431 0.70 -31.60 -12.64
C GLU A 431 0.72 -30.27 -13.41
N GLU A 432 0.14 -29.21 -12.83
CA GLU A 432 0.18 -27.86 -13.39
C GLU A 432 1.63 -27.36 -13.53
N MET A 433 2.42 -27.42 -12.45
CA MET A 433 3.83 -26.99 -12.48
C MET A 433 4.70 -27.84 -13.40
N LYS A 434 4.43 -29.14 -13.52
CA LYS A 434 5.13 -30.00 -14.48
C LYS A 434 4.86 -29.55 -15.92
N ASN A 435 3.60 -29.24 -16.24
CA ASN A 435 3.16 -28.89 -17.59
C ASN A 435 3.57 -27.47 -17.99
N PHE A 436 3.46 -26.49 -17.09
CA PHE A 436 3.70 -25.08 -17.39
C PHE A 436 5.12 -24.62 -17.04
N ASP A 437 5.69 -25.10 -15.93
CA ASP A 437 7.01 -24.68 -15.42
C ASP A 437 8.13 -25.70 -15.66
N SER A 438 7.82 -26.81 -16.33
CA SER A 438 8.77 -27.93 -16.57
C SER A 438 9.38 -28.49 -15.27
N LEU A 439 8.57 -28.56 -14.20
CA LEU A 439 8.99 -29.02 -12.87
C LEU A 439 9.66 -30.41 -12.92
N GLY A 440 10.81 -30.54 -12.27
CA GLY A 440 11.64 -31.75 -12.23
C GLY A 440 12.67 -31.87 -13.35
N SER A 441 12.64 -30.98 -14.34
CA SER A 441 13.65 -30.93 -15.41
C SER A 441 14.81 -29.99 -15.06
N LYS A 442 15.88 -30.03 -15.85
CA LYS A 442 17.02 -29.08 -15.71
C LYS A 442 16.60 -27.60 -15.86
N LYS A 443 15.49 -27.33 -16.57
CA LYS A 443 14.92 -25.97 -16.74
C LYS A 443 14.07 -25.53 -15.55
N GLY A 444 13.40 -26.47 -14.88
CA GLY A 444 12.54 -26.25 -13.73
C GLY A 444 12.88 -27.20 -12.58
N PRO A 445 14.07 -27.09 -11.96
CA PRO A 445 14.48 -28.02 -10.91
C PRO A 445 13.66 -27.83 -9.64
N VAL A 446 13.43 -28.93 -8.91
CA VAL A 446 12.71 -28.90 -7.63
C VAL A 446 13.61 -28.26 -6.55
N PRO A 447 13.14 -27.30 -5.75
CA PRO A 447 13.96 -26.72 -4.68
C PRO A 447 14.30 -27.77 -3.59
N LEU A 448 15.57 -27.88 -3.19
CA LEU A 448 16.01 -28.85 -2.17
C LEU A 448 15.32 -28.61 -0.81
N LEU A 449 15.11 -27.34 -0.45
CA LEU A 449 14.42 -26.95 0.77
C LEU A 449 12.97 -27.47 0.83
N PHE A 450 12.31 -27.59 -0.32
CA PHE A 450 10.96 -28.14 -0.41
C PHE A 450 10.94 -29.64 -0.06
N ILE A 451 11.87 -30.40 -0.62
CA ILE A 451 12.02 -31.83 -0.34
C ILE A 451 12.35 -32.03 1.15
N LYS A 452 13.29 -31.23 1.66
CA LYS A 452 13.64 -31.25 3.09
C LYS A 452 12.44 -30.98 3.98
N TYR A 453 11.63 -29.98 3.66
CA TYR A 453 10.41 -29.67 4.41
C TYR A 453 9.43 -30.85 4.45
N LEU A 454 9.19 -31.48 3.30
CA LEU A 454 8.29 -32.63 3.22
C LEU A 454 8.79 -33.84 4.02
N ILE A 455 10.10 -34.09 3.99
CA ILE A 455 10.73 -35.19 4.75
C ILE A 455 10.69 -34.92 6.26
N GLU A 456 11.04 -33.72 6.71
CA GLU A 456 11.15 -33.41 8.14
C GLU A 456 9.82 -33.28 8.88
N ASN A 457 8.74 -32.99 8.15
CA ASN A 457 7.40 -32.82 8.71
C ASN A 457 6.48 -33.99 8.37
N ASP A 458 7.05 -35.16 8.03
CA ASP A 458 6.35 -36.41 7.73
C ASP A 458 5.20 -36.24 6.71
N LYS A 459 5.38 -35.36 5.71
CA LYS A 459 4.38 -35.10 4.67
C LYS A 459 4.48 -36.18 3.57
N HIS A 460 4.33 -37.45 3.96
CA HIS A 460 4.51 -38.60 3.06
C HIS A 460 3.63 -38.52 1.81
N GLN A 461 2.38 -38.07 1.94
CA GLN A 461 1.48 -37.90 0.79
C GLN A 461 2.05 -36.93 -0.25
N GLY A 462 2.71 -35.84 0.19
CA GLY A 462 3.33 -34.88 -0.72
C GLY A 462 4.51 -35.48 -1.49
N LEU A 463 5.33 -36.30 -0.81
CA LEU A 463 6.44 -37.02 -1.44
C LEU A 463 5.95 -38.10 -2.42
N PHE A 464 4.89 -38.83 -2.08
CA PHE A 464 4.27 -39.78 -3.01
C PHE A 464 3.66 -39.08 -4.23
N ASN A 465 2.97 -37.94 -4.04
CA ASN A 465 2.44 -37.16 -5.16
C ASN A 465 3.57 -36.65 -6.07
N LEU A 466 4.69 -36.21 -5.48
CA LEU A 466 5.86 -35.76 -6.24
C LEU A 466 6.43 -36.87 -7.14
N ILE A 467 6.57 -38.07 -6.59
CA ILE A 467 7.05 -39.25 -7.33
C ILE A 467 6.06 -39.68 -8.39
N ASP A 468 4.76 -39.70 -8.09
CA ASP A 468 3.70 -40.09 -9.04
C ASP A 468 3.65 -39.14 -10.25
N VAL A 469 3.83 -37.84 -10.03
CA VAL A 469 3.74 -36.83 -11.08
C VAL A 469 5.05 -36.68 -11.85
N ILE A 470 6.20 -36.58 -11.18
CA ILE A 470 7.49 -36.25 -11.82
C ILE A 470 8.31 -37.51 -12.13
N GLY A 471 8.27 -38.51 -11.25
CA GLY A 471 9.13 -39.69 -11.25
C GLY A 471 9.96 -39.80 -9.96
N ASP A 472 10.60 -40.95 -9.75
CA ASP A 472 11.52 -41.17 -8.62
C ASP A 472 12.88 -40.48 -8.80
N GLN A 473 13.19 -40.01 -10.02
CA GLN A 473 14.40 -39.27 -10.37
C GLN A 473 14.07 -37.94 -11.03
N PHE A 474 14.71 -36.85 -10.59
CA PHE A 474 14.47 -35.50 -11.10
C PHE A 474 15.61 -34.54 -10.71
N TYR A 475 15.68 -33.37 -11.37
CA TYR A 475 16.67 -32.35 -11.01
C TYR A 475 16.24 -31.54 -9.80
N VAL A 476 17.20 -31.24 -8.93
CA VAL A 476 17.06 -30.43 -7.75
C VAL A 476 18.01 -29.25 -7.74
N ARG A 477 17.51 -28.10 -7.29
CA ARG A 477 18.32 -26.91 -7.05
C ARG A 477 18.64 -26.83 -5.57
N ASN A 478 19.93 -26.83 -5.23
CA ASN A 478 20.37 -26.59 -3.87
C ASN A 478 20.18 -25.10 -3.50
N ASN A 479 19.09 -24.82 -2.77
CA ASN A 479 18.77 -23.51 -2.21
C ASN A 479 18.99 -23.45 -0.68
N ILE A 480 19.79 -24.37 -0.13
CA ILE A 480 20.20 -24.39 1.27
C ILE A 480 21.55 -23.66 1.45
N ASP A 481 22.48 -23.87 0.51
CA ASP A 481 23.78 -23.22 0.50
C ASP A 481 23.76 -21.87 -0.23
N ASP A 482 24.80 -21.05 0.00
CA ASP A 482 25.02 -19.80 -0.71
C ASP A 482 25.23 -20.05 -2.21
N GLU A 483 24.54 -19.27 -3.06
CA GLU A 483 24.60 -19.38 -4.54
C GLU A 483 26.03 -19.27 -5.07
N SER A 484 26.93 -18.58 -4.36
CA SER A 484 28.35 -18.51 -4.74
C SER A 484 29.08 -19.86 -4.70
N ILE A 485 28.49 -20.89 -4.09
CA ILE A 485 29.06 -22.24 -3.90
C ILE A 485 28.15 -23.33 -4.46
N ALA A 486 26.84 -23.11 -4.46
CA ALA A 486 25.83 -24.02 -5.05
C ALA A 486 25.39 -23.49 -6.41
N ASN A 487 26.16 -23.80 -7.46
CA ASN A 487 25.95 -23.26 -8.80
C ASN A 487 25.37 -24.25 -9.82
N GLU A 488 25.09 -25.49 -9.43
CA GLU A 488 24.62 -26.53 -10.36
C GLU A 488 23.32 -27.19 -9.88
N ASN A 489 22.54 -27.70 -10.86
CA ASN A 489 21.36 -28.50 -10.61
C ASN A 489 21.79 -29.96 -10.53
N ASP A 490 21.57 -30.58 -9.38
CA ASP A 490 21.94 -31.97 -9.13
C ASP A 490 20.79 -32.89 -9.56
N PHE A 491 21.09 -33.97 -10.27
CA PHE A 491 20.11 -35.01 -10.56
C PHE A 491 20.01 -35.93 -9.35
N VAL A 492 18.81 -36.08 -8.80
CA VAL A 492 18.60 -36.82 -7.55
C VAL A 492 17.57 -37.91 -7.72
N ARG A 493 17.65 -38.92 -6.85
CA ARG A 493 16.67 -39.98 -6.69
C ARG A 493 16.08 -39.94 -5.28
N LEU A 494 14.76 -40.01 -5.20
CA LEU A 494 14.02 -40.10 -3.93
C LEU A 494 13.41 -41.50 -3.79
N GLU A 495 13.79 -42.21 -2.73
CA GLU A 495 13.33 -43.58 -2.46
C GLU A 495 12.67 -43.66 -1.07
N PHE A 496 11.56 -44.39 -0.97
CA PHE A 496 11.00 -44.81 0.31
C PHE A 496 11.61 -46.16 0.70
N ARG A 497 12.34 -46.21 1.83
CA ARG A 497 13.08 -47.40 2.30
C ARG A 497 12.63 -47.80 3.70
N GLY A 498 12.75 -49.09 4.02
CA GLY A 498 12.46 -49.65 5.36
C GLY A 498 11.22 -50.52 5.40
N ASP A 499 11.01 -51.19 6.53
CA ASP A 499 9.84 -52.05 6.78
C ASP A 499 8.68 -51.22 7.35
N ALA A 500 7.49 -51.82 7.50
CA ALA A 500 6.30 -51.13 8.04
C ALA A 500 6.52 -50.43 9.40
N ALA A 501 7.53 -50.84 10.18
CA ALA A 501 7.88 -50.25 11.47
C ALA A 501 9.03 -49.22 11.41
N THR A 502 9.80 -49.15 10.31
CA THR A 502 11.04 -48.35 10.20
C THR A 502 11.13 -47.55 8.90
N ALA A 503 10.01 -47.33 8.22
CA ALA A 503 10.03 -46.67 6.92
C ALA A 503 10.52 -45.21 7.00
N PHE A 504 11.43 -44.83 6.11
CA PHE A 504 12.00 -43.50 5.98
C PHE A 504 12.27 -43.14 4.51
N TRP A 505 12.41 -41.85 4.26
CA TRP A 505 12.77 -41.33 2.94
C TRP A 505 14.28 -41.20 2.80
N GLN A 506 14.83 -41.78 1.74
CA GLN A 506 16.23 -41.67 1.36
C GLN A 506 16.35 -40.77 0.13
N LEU A 507 17.18 -39.73 0.23
CA LEU A 507 17.59 -38.91 -0.90
C LEU A 507 19.00 -39.33 -1.35
N SER A 508 19.19 -39.48 -2.65
CA SER A 508 20.48 -39.84 -3.24
C SER A 508 20.78 -38.95 -4.44
N ILE A 509 22.03 -38.58 -4.63
CA ILE A 509 22.47 -37.86 -5.83
C ILE A 509 22.92 -38.92 -6.84
N VAL A 510 22.49 -38.80 -8.09
CA VAL A 510 22.74 -39.76 -9.16
C VAL A 510 23.40 -39.03 -10.32
N ARG A 511 24.35 -39.68 -10.99
CA ARG A 511 24.94 -39.13 -12.21
C ARG A 511 23.87 -39.12 -13.32
N ASP A 512 23.68 -37.95 -13.93
CA ASP A 512 22.80 -37.72 -15.09
C ASP A 512 23.28 -38.48 -16.33
#